data_AF-A0A4Y7KXU7-F1
#
_entry.id   AF-A0A4Y7KXU7-F1
#
_cell.length_a   1.000
_cell.length_b   1.000
_cell.length_c   1.000
_cell.angle_alpha   90.00
_cell.angle_beta   90.00
_cell.angle_gamma   90.00
#
_symmetry.space_group_name_H-M   'P 1'
#
loop_
_entity.id
_entity.type
_entity.pdbx_description
1 polymer ?
#
loop_
_entity_poly.entity_id
_entity_poly.type
_entity_poly.pdbx_seq_one_letter_code
_entity_poly.pdbx_strand_id
1 'polypeptide(L)'
;MLWHTCLCYAFDTEKLISTMENLKDGKAVDIPKYDFKSYKNKTLQSKRVNPSDVILLEGILIFHDSRVREMMNMKIFVDTDADVRLARRIRQDTVEKGRGIG
;
A
#
# COMPACT_ATOMS: atom_id res chain seq x y z
N MET A 1 9.75 -22.90 -10.70
CA MET A 1 10.77 -21.90 -11.09
C MET A 1 10.06 -20.80 -11.86
N LEU A 2 10.19 -19.54 -11.40
CA LEU A 2 9.83 -18.28 -12.08
C LEU A 2 8.34 -17.93 -12.30
N TRP A 3 7.54 -17.84 -11.23
CA TRP A 3 6.31 -17.00 -11.23
C TRP A 3 6.07 -16.22 -9.91
N HIS A 4 6.84 -16.45 -8.85
CA HIS A 4 6.65 -15.77 -7.55
C HIS A 4 7.44 -14.45 -7.38
N THR A 5 8.36 -14.12 -8.28
CA THR A 5 9.30 -12.99 -8.08
C THR A 5 8.84 -11.65 -8.67
N CYS A 6 7.80 -11.62 -9.52
CA CYS A 6 7.51 -10.40 -10.28
C CYS A 6 6.64 -9.36 -9.54
N LEU A 7 5.85 -9.76 -8.54
CA LEU A 7 5.05 -8.80 -7.74
C LEU A 7 5.82 -8.21 -6.56
N CYS A 8 6.74 -8.95 -5.94
CA CYS A 8 7.46 -8.50 -4.75
C CYS A 8 8.41 -7.33 -5.04
N TYR A 9 8.92 -7.19 -6.27
CA TYR A 9 9.87 -6.13 -6.62
C TYR A 9 9.23 -4.75 -6.82
N ALA A 10 7.90 -4.68 -6.98
CA ALA A 10 7.18 -3.42 -7.11
C ALA A 10 6.90 -2.74 -5.76
N PHE A 11 7.02 -3.48 -4.65
CA PHE A 11 6.70 -3.02 -3.30
C PHE A 11 7.92 -3.18 -2.38
N ASP A 12 8.41 -2.07 -1.86
CA ASP A 12 9.55 -2.03 -0.95
C ASP A 12 9.11 -2.42 0.48
N THR A 13 9.09 -3.72 0.74
CA THR A 13 8.63 -4.29 2.02
C THR A 13 9.60 -3.95 3.16
N GLU A 14 10.90 -3.87 2.89
CA GLU A 14 11.90 -3.47 3.89
C GLU A 14 11.66 -2.03 4.35
N LYS A 15 11.38 -1.11 3.41
CA LYS A 15 11.00 0.25 3.75
C LYS A 15 9.70 0.32 4.55
N LEU A 16 8.71 -0.52 4.24
CA LEU A 16 7.47 -0.60 5.03
C LEU A 16 7.76 -1.02 6.48
N ILE A 17 8.51 -2.10 6.68
CA ILE A 17 8.88 -2.60 8.01
C ILE A 17 9.60 -1.51 8.79
N SER A 18 10.65 -0.91 8.21
CA SER A 18 11.40 0.17 8.86
C SER A 18 10.51 1.38 9.20
N THR A 19 9.55 1.72 8.35
CA THR A 19 8.59 2.80 8.60
C THR A 19 7.71 2.47 9.81
N MET A 20 7.19 1.23 9.87
CA MET A 20 6.34 0.77 10.98
C MET A 20 7.12 0.71 12.30
N GLU A 21 8.36 0.25 12.29
CA GLU A 21 9.24 0.22 13.47
C GLU A 21 9.50 1.63 14.00
N ASN A 22 9.87 2.56 13.12
CA ASN A 22 10.09 3.95 13.52
C ASN A 22 8.83 4.58 14.14
N LEU A 23 7.66 4.37 13.53
CA LEU A 23 6.41 4.90 14.08
C LEU A 23 6.06 4.27 15.43
N LYS A 24 6.30 2.97 15.60
CA LYS A 24 6.11 2.26 16.87
C LYS A 24 7.06 2.77 17.96
N ASP A 25 8.27 3.17 17.59
CA ASP A 25 9.28 3.76 18.47
C ASP A 25 9.03 5.26 18.79
N GLY A 26 7.92 5.84 18.33
CA GLY A 26 7.65 7.26 18.53
C GLY A 26 8.49 8.19 17.63
N LYS A 27 9.05 7.68 16.53
CA LYS A 27 9.81 8.47 15.55
C LYS A 27 8.92 8.80 14.34
N ALA A 28 8.84 10.08 14.01
CA ALA A 28 8.15 10.53 12.81
C ALA A 28 8.92 10.16 11.53
N VAL A 29 8.18 9.86 10.46
CA VAL A 29 8.71 9.33 9.20
C VAL A 29 8.20 10.14 8.01
N ASP A 30 8.95 10.13 6.91
CA ASP A 30 8.56 10.79 5.65
C ASP A 30 8.15 9.75 4.60
N ILE A 31 6.87 9.72 4.28
CA ILE A 31 6.31 8.76 3.32
C ILE A 31 6.21 9.42 1.95
N PRO A 32 6.89 8.91 0.90
CA PRO A 32 6.82 9.49 -0.43
C PRO A 32 5.40 9.35 -1.00
N LYS A 33 4.92 10.39 -1.69
CA LYS A 33 3.65 10.32 -2.41
C LYS A 33 3.85 9.57 -3.74
N TYR A 34 3.07 8.53 -3.97
CA TYR A 34 3.04 7.85 -5.26
C TYR A 34 2.28 8.68 -6.30
N ASP A 35 2.88 8.90 -7.48
CA ASP A 35 2.24 9.58 -8.60
C ASP A 35 1.75 8.57 -9.65
N PHE A 36 0.43 8.43 -9.74
CA PHE A 36 -0.23 7.53 -10.68
C PHE A 36 -0.10 7.94 -12.16
N LYS A 37 0.29 9.20 -12.46
CA LYS A 37 0.53 9.65 -13.84
C LYS A 37 1.91 9.25 -14.34
N SER A 38 2.93 9.41 -13.49
CA SER A 38 4.32 9.10 -13.83
C SER A 38 4.77 7.70 -13.39
N TYR A 39 3.91 6.96 -12.67
CA TYR A 39 4.19 5.64 -12.09
C TYR A 39 5.42 5.62 -11.18
N LYS A 40 5.74 6.75 -10.54
CA LYS A 40 6.94 6.94 -9.72
C LYS A 40 6.60 7.49 -8.34
N ASN A 41 7.44 7.17 -7.38
CA ASN A 41 7.45 7.83 -6.08
C ASN A 41 8.00 9.26 -6.24
N LYS A 42 7.25 10.27 -5.77
CA LYS A 42 7.72 11.65 -5.71
C LYS A 42 8.37 11.91 -4.35
N THR A 43 9.69 11.75 -4.28
CA THR A 43 10.48 12.01 -3.08
C THR A 43 10.40 13.46 -2.62
N LEU A 44 10.29 14.42 -3.55
CA LEU A 44 10.15 15.86 -3.26
C LEU A 44 8.78 16.23 -2.65
N GLN A 45 7.81 15.32 -2.66
CA GLN A 45 6.48 15.52 -2.09
C GLN A 45 6.19 14.41 -1.06
N SER A 46 7.14 14.17 -0.15
CA SER A 46 6.91 13.29 0.98
C SER A 46 5.93 13.92 1.98
N LYS A 47 5.02 13.10 2.50
CA LYS A 47 4.15 13.47 3.60
C LYS A 47 4.82 13.04 4.89
N ARG A 48 5.06 14.01 5.78
CA ARG A 48 5.48 13.73 7.15
C ARG A 48 4.33 13.05 7.90
N VAL A 49 4.62 11.92 8.52
CA VAL A 49 3.70 11.17 9.38
C VAL A 49 4.29 11.10 10.77
N ASN A 50 3.55 11.64 11.73
CA ASN A 50 3.91 11.57 13.14
C ASN A 50 3.42 10.23 13.74
N PRO A 51 4.06 9.75 14.81
CA PRO A 51 3.55 8.64 15.59
C PRO A 51 2.11 8.92 16.06
N SER A 52 1.34 7.86 16.24
CA SER A 52 -0.04 7.94 16.71
C SER A 52 -0.37 6.68 17.49
N ASP A 53 -1.29 6.78 18.45
CA ASP A 53 -1.72 5.64 19.26
C ASP A 53 -2.34 4.52 18.41
N VAL A 54 -2.93 4.89 17.27
CA VAL A 54 -3.50 3.97 16.28
C VAL A 54 -2.98 4.32 14.89
N ILE A 55 -2.44 3.32 14.20
CA ILE A 55 -1.99 3.43 12.81
C ILE A 55 -2.80 2.44 11.98
N LEU A 56 -3.48 2.95 10.95
CA LEU A 56 -4.20 2.13 9.98
C LEU A 56 -3.30 1.85 8.77
N LEU A 57 -2.92 0.59 8.58
CA LEU A 57 -2.21 0.13 7.40
C LEU A 57 -3.20 -0.53 6.43
N GLU A 58 -3.35 0.03 5.24
CA GLU A 58 -4.23 -0.48 4.19
C GLU A 58 -3.45 -0.88 2.93
N GLY A 59 -3.97 -1.87 2.19
CA GLY A 59 -3.43 -2.26 0.89
C GLY A 59 -3.80 -3.69 0.50
N ILE A 60 -3.63 -4.00 -0.78
CA ILE A 60 -4.02 -5.31 -1.36
C ILE A 60 -3.07 -6.46 -1.01
N LEU A 61 -1.85 -6.16 -0.52
CA LEU A 61 -0.79 -7.16 -0.26
C LEU A 61 -0.18 -7.06 1.14
N ILE A 62 -0.77 -6.29 2.05
CA ILE A 62 -0.20 -6.02 3.38
C ILE A 62 -0.09 -7.27 4.28
N PHE A 63 -0.78 -8.37 3.93
CA PHE A 63 -0.71 -9.65 4.63
C PHE A 63 0.24 -10.65 3.99
N HIS A 64 0.91 -10.30 2.88
CA HIS A 64 1.79 -11.23 2.16
C HIS A 64 3.06 -11.58 2.96
N ASP A 65 3.73 -10.58 3.54
CA ASP A 65 4.94 -10.80 4.37
C ASP A 65 4.54 -11.11 5.82
N SER A 66 5.12 -12.17 6.41
CA SER A 66 4.83 -12.54 7.80
C SER A 66 5.35 -11.52 8.81
N ARG A 67 6.48 -10.87 8.55
CA ARG A 67 7.07 -9.87 9.45
C ARG A 67 6.14 -8.68 9.63
N VAL A 68 5.54 -8.22 8.52
CA VAL A 68 4.53 -7.15 8.53
C VAL A 68 3.29 -7.59 9.34
N ARG A 69 2.84 -8.83 9.17
CA ARG A 69 1.70 -9.39 9.92
C ARG A 69 1.98 -9.51 11.42
N GLU A 70 3.20 -9.87 11.81
CA GLU A 70 3.60 -10.03 13.21
C GLU A 70 3.62 -8.68 13.95
N MET A 71 3.83 -7.57 13.24
CA MET A 71 3.76 -6.22 13.80
C MET A 71 2.33 -5.70 14.04
N MET A 72 1.31 -6.32 13.46
CA MET A 72 -0.08 -5.85 13.53
C MET A 72 -0.83 -6.40 14.75
N ASN A 73 -1.43 -5.50 15.53
CA ASN A 73 -2.30 -5.88 16.66
C ASN A 73 -3.67 -6.41 16.20
N MET A 74 -4.22 -5.89 15.10
CA MET A 74 -5.50 -6.31 14.52
C MET A 74 -5.36 -6.46 13.01
N LYS A 75 -6.09 -7.42 12.44
CA LYS A 75 -6.07 -7.75 11.02
C LYS A 75 -7.50 -7.86 10.51
N ILE A 76 -7.83 -7.10 9.48
CA ILE A 76 -9.14 -7.13 8.82
C ILE A 76 -8.91 -7.47 7.35
N PHE A 77 -9.58 -8.50 6.85
CA PHE A 77 -9.61 -8.85 5.44
C PHE A 77 -11.04 -8.72 4.93
N VAL A 78 -11.23 -7.95 3.85
CA VAL A 78 -12.53 -7.82 3.20
C VAL A 78 -12.53 -8.74 2.00
N ASP A 79 -13.28 -9.83 2.09
CA ASP A 79 -13.51 -10.73 0.97
C ASP A 79 -14.74 -10.30 0.16
N THR A 80 -14.65 -10.35 -1.16
CA THR A 80 -15.70 -9.91 -2.08
C THR A 80 -15.48 -10.58 -3.43
N ASP A 81 -16.57 -10.94 -4.11
CA ASP A 81 -16.54 -11.55 -5.43
C ASP A 81 -15.69 -10.78 -6.43
N ALA A 82 -14.96 -11.52 -7.27
CA ALA A 82 -14.05 -10.97 -8.27
C ALA A 82 -14.76 -9.99 -9.23
N ASP A 83 -15.98 -10.32 -9.65
CA ASP A 83 -16.77 -9.49 -10.57
C ASP A 83 -17.17 -8.15 -9.94
N VAL A 84 -17.54 -8.16 -8.66
CA VAL A 84 -17.86 -6.93 -7.91
C VAL A 84 -16.61 -6.06 -7.76
N ARG A 85 -15.45 -6.66 -7.46
CA ARG A 85 -14.17 -5.94 -7.36
C ARG A 85 -13.76 -5.34 -8.71
N LEU A 86 -13.90 -6.10 -9.79
CA LEU A 86 -13.60 -5.66 -11.15
C LEU A 86 -14.51 -4.50 -11.57
N ALA A 87 -15.82 -4.62 -11.35
CA ALA A 87 -16.78 -3.56 -11.65
C ALA A 87 -16.47 -2.27 -10.89
N ARG A 88 -16.14 -2.36 -9.59
CA ARG A 88 -15.71 -1.20 -8.79
C ARG A 88 -14.44 -0.57 -9.34
N ARG A 89 -13.47 -1.39 -9.75
CA ARG A 89 -12.19 -0.91 -10.31
C ARG A 89 -12.39 -0.20 -11.64
N ILE A 90 -13.18 -0.77 -12.55
CA ILE A 90 -13.52 -0.15 -13.84
C ILE A 90 -14.21 1.18 -13.62
N ARG A 91 -15.22 1.24 -12.74
CA ARG A 91 -15.91 2.50 -12.40
C ARG A 91 -14.93 3.55 -11.88
N GLN A 92 -14.01 3.16 -10.99
CA GLN A 92 -13.04 4.10 -10.43
C GLN A 92 -12.06 4.62 -11.50
N ASP A 93 -11.51 3.73 -12.32
CA ASP A 93 -10.54 4.12 -13.35
C ASP A 93 -11.18 4.94 -14.49
N THR A 94 -12.47 4.74 -14.78
CA THR A 94 -13.22 5.52 -15.78
C THR A 94 -13.71 6.87 -15.26
N VAL A 95 -14.33 6.91 -14.06
CA VAL A 95 -14.95 8.13 -13.50
C VAL A 95 -13.91 9.07 -12.86
N GLU A 96 -12.93 8.54 -12.14
CA GLU A 96 -11.99 9.37 -11.36
C GLU A 96 -10.67 9.66 -12.09
N LYS A 97 -10.26 8.82 -13.04
CA LYS A 97 -8.95 8.91 -13.72
C LYS A 97 -9.03 9.19 -15.22
N GLY A 98 -10.22 9.25 -15.80
CA GLY A 98 -10.43 9.56 -17.23
C GLY A 98 -9.75 8.58 -18.18
N ARG A 99 -9.45 7.35 -17.74
CA ARG A 99 -8.90 6.31 -18.62
C ARG A 99 -10.06 5.62 -19.32
N GLY A 100 -10.13 5.76 -20.65
CA GLY A 100 -11.10 5.05 -21.46
C GLY A 100 -10.87 3.54 -21.39
N ILE A 101 -11.96 2.78 -21.29
CA ILE A 101 -11.98 1.34 -21.56
C ILE A 101 -12.06 1.20 -23.08
N GLY A 102 -10.90 1.02 -23.70
CA GLY A 102 -10.74 0.69 -25.12
C GLY A 102 -9.97 -0.60 -25.24
#